data_AF-A0A8H5R6U8-F1
#
_entry.id   AF-A0A8H5R6U8-F1
#
_cell.length_a   1.000
_cell.length_b   1.000
_cell.length_c   1.000
_cell.angle_alpha   90.00
_cell.angle_beta   90.00
_cell.angle_gamma   90.00
#
_symmetry.space_group_name_H-M   'P 1'
#
loop_
_entity.id
_entity.type
_entity.pdbx_description
1 polymer ?
#
loop_
_entity_poly.entity_id
_entity_poly.type
_entity_poly.pdbx_seq_one_letter_code
_entity_poly.pdbx_strand_id
1 'polypeptide(L)'
;MLLSHSLKTGVTTGFIKGTPSSEVEKSLTHLKACAYQVGHPMLLPIIILTYDLSPENDEKQRKARHWLRRLENAVSLRNEVEEQEQYFQNGFIDIDGLSRDLVECHGNVMWKRPQAYEALVKEMEKAMETFRFAWMTLAPAAEEQNEAERKHRKEIQKLHRSMASRLDFYKVKLKGLENYIHTTLERLKVQREALYNIMSQREARLNLEIAGEQRRIAHASKRDSTAMKTLSLMGALFLPGTYLASVFSMTFFDFGKDADPVISVELWVYFAITVPVTALIVGAWTFIDKRRQEQHKKDDADLEKNIDKMEKEIMFALRKRTMSKANTWNTVSPPPKP
;
A
#
# COMPACT_ATOMS: atom_id res chain seq x y z
N MET A 1 -13.62 33.76 -15.59
CA MET A 1 -14.05 35.17 -15.55
C MET A 1 -14.36 35.61 -16.96
N LEU A 2 -15.49 36.27 -17.18
CA LEU A 2 -15.89 36.86 -18.45
C LEU A 2 -15.80 38.38 -18.30
N LEU A 3 -15.14 39.06 -19.23
CA LEU A 3 -15.05 40.51 -19.28
C LEU A 3 -15.65 41.01 -20.59
N SER A 4 -16.36 42.12 -20.53
CA SER A 4 -16.87 42.85 -21.69
C SER A 4 -16.59 44.34 -21.50
N HIS A 5 -15.85 44.94 -22.43
CA HIS A 5 -15.52 46.37 -22.41
C HIS A 5 -16.26 47.10 -23.54
N SER A 6 -16.98 48.16 -23.20
CA SER A 6 -17.70 48.99 -24.15
C SER A 6 -16.89 50.23 -24.50
N LEU A 7 -16.30 50.25 -25.70
CA LEU A 7 -15.50 51.39 -26.20
C LEU A 7 -16.30 52.71 -26.26
N LYS A 8 -17.61 52.64 -26.47
CA LYS A 8 -18.49 53.82 -26.55
C LYS A 8 -18.74 54.47 -25.18
N THR A 9 -18.79 53.66 -24.12
CA THR A 9 -19.13 54.14 -22.76
C THR A 9 -17.92 54.17 -21.83
N GLY A 10 -16.80 53.56 -22.23
CA GLY A 10 -15.62 53.36 -21.38
C GLY A 10 -15.84 52.35 -20.25
N VAL A 11 -17.01 51.70 -20.17
CA VAL A 11 -17.35 50.80 -19.06
C VAL A 11 -16.86 49.38 -19.35
N THR A 12 -16.08 48.82 -18.42
CA THR A 12 -15.77 47.39 -18.36
C THR A 12 -16.73 46.69 -17.40
N THR A 13 -17.54 45.80 -17.93
CA THR A 13 -18.40 44.90 -17.15
C THR A 13 -17.76 43.51 -17.09
N GLY A 14 -18.02 42.77 -16.02
CA GLY A 14 -17.45 41.44 -15.87
C GLY A 14 -18.30 40.53 -15.01
N PHE A 15 -18.29 39.25 -15.34
CA PHE A 15 -18.89 38.18 -14.55
C PHE A 15 -17.80 37.22 -14.05
N ILE A 16 -17.76 37.01 -12.74
CA ILE A 16 -16.83 36.08 -12.10
C ILE A 16 -17.66 35.04 -11.35
N LYS A 17 -17.53 33.78 -11.77
CA LYS A 17 -18.06 32.64 -11.03
C LYS A 17 -17.06 32.24 -9.96
N GLY A 18 -17.48 32.26 -8.70
CA GLY A 18 -16.70 31.80 -7.57
C GLY A 18 -17.41 30.66 -6.83
N THR A 19 -16.64 29.89 -6.08
CA THR A 19 -17.11 28.97 -5.03
C THR A 19 -16.80 29.57 -3.66
N PRO A 20 -17.39 29.09 -2.55
CA PRO A 20 -17.01 29.54 -1.21
C PRO A 20 -15.52 29.32 -0.88
N SER A 21 -14.89 28.35 -1.56
CA SER A 21 -13.45 28.09 -1.46
C SER A 21 -12.58 29.01 -2.32
N SER A 22 -13.19 29.88 -3.14
CA SER A 22 -12.49 30.84 -3.99
C SER A 22 -12.44 32.20 -3.30
N GLU A 23 -11.26 32.83 -3.31
CA GLU A 23 -11.02 34.10 -2.61
C GLU A 23 -11.45 35.33 -3.44
N VAL A 24 -12.49 35.17 -4.25
CA VAL A 24 -12.97 36.19 -5.21
C VAL A 24 -13.55 37.39 -4.46
N GLU A 25 -14.33 37.18 -3.39
CA GLU A 25 -14.90 38.28 -2.61
C GLU A 25 -13.81 39.13 -1.93
N LYS A 26 -12.78 38.50 -1.38
CA LYS A 26 -11.62 39.19 -0.83
C LYS A 26 -10.88 39.97 -1.91
N SER A 27 -10.70 39.38 -3.09
CA SER A 27 -10.07 40.03 -4.26
C SER A 27 -10.85 41.28 -4.71
N LEU A 28 -12.19 41.21 -4.76
CA LEU A 28 -13.04 42.34 -5.12
C LEU A 28 -13.05 43.43 -4.03
N THR A 29 -13.02 43.04 -2.77
CA THR A 29 -12.90 43.98 -1.64
C THR A 29 -11.57 44.73 -1.69
N HIS A 30 -10.47 44.02 -1.97
CA HIS A 30 -9.16 44.63 -2.20
C HIS A 30 -9.20 45.59 -3.39
N LEU A 31 -9.79 45.17 -4.52
CA LEU A 31 -9.91 46.04 -5.70
C LEU A 31 -10.67 47.34 -5.36
N LYS A 32 -11.78 47.25 -4.61
CA LYS A 32 -12.54 48.43 -4.15
C LYS A 32 -11.70 49.34 -3.24
N ALA A 33 -10.91 48.78 -2.33
CA ALA A 33 -10.01 49.54 -1.47
C ALA A 33 -8.92 50.28 -2.28
N CYS A 34 -8.50 49.71 -3.41
CA CYS A 34 -7.51 50.28 -4.32
C CYS A 34 -8.12 51.01 -5.51
N ALA A 35 -9.37 51.49 -5.42
CA ALA A 35 -10.10 52.14 -6.53
C ALA A 35 -9.31 53.29 -7.19
N TYR A 36 -8.52 54.05 -6.43
CA TYR A 36 -7.68 55.14 -6.94
C TYR A 36 -6.54 54.66 -7.88
N GLN A 37 -6.17 53.38 -7.81
CA GLN A 37 -5.12 52.76 -8.62
C GLN A 37 -5.67 52.00 -9.84
N VAL A 38 -6.99 52.05 -10.07
CA VAL A 38 -7.67 51.36 -11.18
C VAL A 38 -7.40 52.10 -12.49
N GLY A 39 -6.17 51.96 -13.00
CA GLY A 39 -5.76 52.46 -14.32
C GLY A 39 -4.92 51.44 -15.09
N HIS A 40 -4.50 50.35 -14.46
CA HIS A 40 -3.69 49.32 -15.09
C HIS A 40 -4.51 48.02 -15.32
N PRO A 41 -4.55 47.46 -16.54
CA PRO A 41 -5.41 46.32 -16.87
C PRO A 41 -5.07 45.04 -16.08
N MET A 42 -3.81 44.87 -15.69
CA MET A 42 -3.33 43.73 -14.90
C MET A 42 -3.61 43.82 -13.39
N LEU A 43 -4.18 44.92 -12.89
CA LEU A 43 -4.38 45.10 -11.45
C LEU A 43 -5.27 44.00 -10.85
N LEU A 44 -6.47 43.79 -11.41
CA LEU A 44 -7.39 42.75 -10.94
C LEU A 44 -6.82 41.33 -11.10
N PRO A 45 -6.26 40.93 -12.27
CA PRO A 45 -5.59 39.64 -12.41
C PRO A 45 -4.50 39.39 -11.37
N ILE A 46 -3.68 40.39 -11.05
CA ILE A 46 -2.60 40.26 -10.06
C ILE A 46 -3.14 40.15 -8.63
N ILE A 47 -4.21 40.89 -8.30
CA ILE A 47 -4.88 40.75 -7.00
C ILE A 47 -5.44 39.33 -6.85
N ILE A 48 -6.13 38.80 -7.86
CA ILE A 48 -6.66 37.43 -7.84
C ILE A 48 -5.52 36.42 -7.64
N LEU A 49 -4.44 36.54 -8.42
CA LEU A 49 -3.27 35.68 -8.30
C LEU A 49 -2.66 35.72 -6.89
N THR A 50 -2.60 36.92 -6.28
CA THR A 50 -2.06 37.13 -4.93
C THR A 50 -2.83 36.32 -3.88
N TYR A 51 -4.16 36.33 -3.95
CA TYR A 51 -4.99 35.55 -3.03
C TYR A 51 -4.96 34.05 -3.35
N ASP A 52 -4.88 33.67 -4.62
CA ASP A 52 -4.76 32.27 -5.01
C ASP A 52 -3.45 31.64 -4.55
N LEU A 53 -2.35 32.43 -4.53
CA LEU A 53 -1.00 32.07 -4.06
C LEU A 53 -0.73 32.55 -2.62
N SER A 54 -1.78 32.68 -1.81
CA SER A 54 -1.67 33.12 -0.43
C SER A 54 -0.68 32.25 0.39
N PRO A 55 -0.13 32.78 1.49
CA PRO A 55 0.75 32.03 2.39
C PRO A 55 0.12 30.76 2.98
N GLU A 56 -1.22 30.65 2.97
CA GLU A 56 -1.93 29.46 3.45
C GLU A 56 -1.56 28.20 2.67
N ASN A 57 -1.29 28.33 1.36
CA ASN A 57 -0.84 27.19 0.56
C ASN A 57 0.56 26.73 1.01
N ASP A 58 1.46 27.66 1.32
CA ASP A 58 2.82 27.35 1.77
C ASP A 58 2.77 26.65 3.13
N GLU A 59 1.87 27.08 4.01
CA GLU A 59 1.63 26.47 5.31
C GLU A 59 1.08 25.05 5.18
N LYS A 60 0.11 24.81 4.28
CA LYS A 60 -0.38 23.46 3.97
C LYS A 60 0.74 22.54 3.48
N GLN A 61 1.59 23.03 2.58
CA GLN A 61 2.75 22.27 2.10
C GLN A 61 3.77 22.00 3.22
N ARG A 62 3.99 22.96 4.12
CA ARG A 62 4.83 22.76 5.31
C ARG A 62 4.27 21.69 6.24
N LYS A 63 2.97 21.73 6.54
CA LYS A 63 2.26 20.72 7.34
C LYS A 63 2.36 19.33 6.71
N ALA A 64 2.18 19.22 5.40
CA ALA A 64 2.33 17.95 4.67
C ALA A 64 3.75 17.38 4.80
N ARG A 65 4.80 18.22 4.70
CA ARG A 65 6.19 17.77 4.93
C ARG A 65 6.44 17.31 6.36
N HIS A 66 5.90 18.00 7.35
CA HIS A 66 6.01 17.56 8.75
C HIS A 66 5.26 16.25 8.99
N TRP A 67 4.10 16.07 8.37
CA TRP A 67 3.36 14.82 8.44
C TRP A 67 4.14 13.67 7.78
N LEU A 68 4.67 13.89 6.58
CA LEU A 68 5.55 12.93 5.93
C LEU A 68 6.71 12.53 6.85
N ARG A 69 7.36 13.50 7.52
CA ARG A 69 8.46 13.17 8.45
C ARG A 69 8.03 12.22 9.57
N ARG A 70 6.80 12.36 10.10
CA ARG A 70 6.25 11.41 11.08
C ARG A 70 6.02 10.04 10.45
N LEU A 71 5.46 9.99 9.25
CA LEU A 71 5.26 8.72 8.52
C LEU A 71 6.60 8.03 8.21
N GLU A 72 7.62 8.77 7.83
CA GLU A 72 8.97 8.24 7.61
C GLU A 72 9.58 7.63 8.87
N ASN A 73 9.40 8.28 10.02
CA ASN A 73 9.85 7.74 11.30
C ASN A 73 9.15 6.42 11.62
N ALA A 74 7.82 6.38 11.44
CA ALA A 74 7.02 5.18 11.66
C ALA A 74 7.40 4.02 10.72
N VAL A 75 7.67 4.29 9.44
CA VAL A 75 8.12 3.26 8.47
C VAL A 75 9.55 2.79 8.76
N SER A 76 10.45 3.70 9.16
CA SER A 76 11.88 3.41 9.28
C SER A 76 12.23 2.51 10.46
N LEU A 77 11.33 2.27 11.43
CA LEU A 77 11.59 1.40 12.59
C LEU A 77 12.90 1.77 13.35
N ARG A 78 13.35 3.03 13.28
CA ARG A 78 14.54 3.45 14.03
C ARG A 78 14.22 3.34 15.52
N ASN A 79 15.07 2.64 16.27
CA ASN A 79 15.00 2.46 17.73
C ASN A 79 15.08 3.78 18.55
N GLU A 80 14.97 4.95 17.91
CA GLU A 80 15.01 6.28 18.53
C GLU A 80 13.60 6.90 18.66
N VAL A 81 12.55 6.17 18.30
CA VAL A 81 11.16 6.69 18.34
C VAL A 81 10.54 6.36 19.70
N GLU A 82 10.04 7.40 20.39
CA GLU A 82 9.22 7.28 21.61
C GLU A 82 8.04 6.32 21.37
N GLU A 83 7.77 5.40 22.29
CA GLU A 83 6.64 4.43 22.25
C GLU A 83 5.25 5.08 22.12
N GLN A 84 5.15 6.41 22.09
CA GLN A 84 3.92 7.20 22.00
C GLN A 84 3.48 7.56 20.57
N GLU A 85 4.19 7.13 19.51
CA GLU A 85 3.70 7.35 18.14
C GLU A 85 2.49 6.46 17.81
N GLN A 86 1.37 7.08 17.38
CA GLN A 86 0.03 6.49 17.18
C GLN A 86 -0.03 5.21 16.31
N TYR A 87 1.00 4.92 15.52
CA TYR A 87 1.06 3.77 14.63
C TYR A 87 1.55 2.48 15.30
N PHE A 88 2.04 2.55 16.55
CA PHE A 88 2.38 1.37 17.35
C PHE A 88 1.25 1.06 18.32
N GLN A 89 0.41 0.07 17.98
CA GLN A 89 -0.61 -0.45 18.89
C GLN A 89 -0.20 -1.84 19.36
N ASN A 90 -0.16 -2.04 20.68
CA ASN A 90 0.14 -3.34 21.30
C ASN A 90 1.48 -3.97 20.85
N GLY A 91 2.50 -3.15 20.55
CA GLY A 91 3.80 -3.62 20.08
C GLY A 91 3.86 -4.02 18.60
N PHE A 92 2.76 -3.84 17.84
CA PHE A 92 2.71 -4.06 16.40
C PHE A 92 2.47 -2.74 15.65
N ILE A 93 3.11 -2.59 14.49
CA ILE A 93 2.82 -1.48 13.57
C ILE A 93 1.46 -1.70 12.92
N ASP A 94 0.59 -0.68 12.98
CA ASP A 94 -0.61 -0.57 12.15
C ASP A 94 -0.24 -0.18 10.72
N ILE A 95 0.03 -1.21 9.91
CA ILE A 95 0.42 -1.09 8.51
C ILE A 95 -0.70 -0.47 7.66
N ASP A 96 -1.96 -0.81 7.95
CA ASP A 96 -3.11 -0.33 7.18
C ASP A 96 -3.36 1.16 7.44
N GLY A 97 -3.27 1.59 8.70
CA GLY A 97 -3.29 3.00 9.08
C GLY A 97 -2.17 3.80 8.40
N LEU A 98 -0.95 3.26 8.42
CA LEU A 98 0.21 3.91 7.78
C LEU A 98 0.06 4.03 6.25
N SER A 99 -0.48 2.98 5.61
CA SER A 99 -0.77 2.96 4.17
C SER A 99 -1.81 4.03 3.81
N ARG A 100 -2.92 4.11 4.55
CA ARG A 100 -3.96 5.12 4.37
C ARG A 100 -3.37 6.54 4.50
N ASP A 101 -2.61 6.77 5.55
CA ASP A 101 -2.08 8.10 5.85
C ASP A 101 -1.00 8.54 4.85
N LEU A 102 -0.20 7.60 4.31
CA LEU A 102 0.71 7.88 3.18
C LEU A 102 -0.05 8.31 1.91
N VAL A 103 -1.20 7.68 1.63
CA VAL A 103 -2.05 8.04 0.48
C VAL A 103 -2.69 9.42 0.68
N GLU A 104 -3.21 9.69 1.88
CA GLU A 104 -3.81 10.99 2.20
C GLU A 104 -2.76 12.11 2.19
N CYS A 105 -1.56 11.86 2.73
CA CYS A 105 -0.44 12.80 2.65
C CYS A 105 -0.07 13.10 1.20
N HIS A 106 -0.04 12.08 0.33
CA HIS A 106 0.18 12.29 -1.11
C HIS A 106 -0.90 13.18 -1.75
N GLY A 107 -2.17 12.98 -1.40
CA GLY A 107 -3.27 13.85 -1.85
C GLY A 107 -3.08 15.30 -1.42
N ASN A 108 -2.70 15.53 -0.16
CA ASN A 108 -2.46 16.87 0.39
C ASN A 108 -1.27 17.59 -0.26
N VAL A 109 -0.19 16.87 -0.59
CA VAL A 109 0.97 17.44 -1.31
C VAL A 109 0.58 17.86 -2.73
N MET A 110 -0.32 17.12 -3.37
CA MET A 110 -0.80 17.41 -4.73
C MET A 110 -1.88 18.50 -4.79
N TRP A 111 -2.29 19.06 -3.64
CA TRP A 111 -3.27 20.13 -3.58
C TRP A 111 -2.72 21.41 -4.24
N LYS A 112 -3.40 21.88 -5.30
CA LYS A 112 -3.02 23.04 -6.14
C LYS A 112 -1.64 22.87 -6.83
N ARG A 113 -1.64 22.29 -8.02
CA ARG A 113 -0.44 22.06 -8.82
C ARG A 113 0.24 23.38 -9.24
N PRO A 114 1.54 23.57 -8.95
CA PRO A 114 2.25 24.82 -9.26
C PRO A 114 2.38 25.08 -10.77
N GLN A 115 2.43 24.02 -11.60
CA GLN A 115 2.61 24.15 -13.06
C GLN A 115 1.48 24.98 -13.72
N ALA A 116 0.25 24.85 -13.22
CA ALA A 116 -0.89 25.62 -13.74
C ALA A 116 -0.73 27.12 -13.43
N TYR A 117 -0.25 27.45 -12.23
CA TYR A 117 0.01 28.83 -11.84
C TYR A 117 1.25 29.40 -12.52
N GLU A 118 2.27 28.58 -12.79
CA GLU A 118 3.45 29.01 -13.53
C GLU A 118 3.10 29.38 -14.98
N ALA A 119 2.29 28.55 -15.64
CA ALA A 119 1.76 28.86 -16.97
C ALA A 119 0.94 30.16 -16.96
N LEU A 120 0.11 30.37 -15.94
CA LEU A 120 -0.65 31.60 -15.77
C LEU A 120 0.26 32.83 -15.55
N VAL A 121 1.27 32.73 -14.68
CA VAL A 121 2.25 33.80 -14.47
C VAL A 121 2.97 34.15 -15.77
N LYS A 122 3.36 33.15 -16.57
CA LYS A 122 4.01 33.35 -17.87
C LYS A 122 3.13 34.13 -18.86
N GLU A 123 1.83 33.82 -18.93
CA GLU A 123 0.91 34.59 -19.78
C GLU A 123 0.67 36.01 -19.23
N MET A 124 0.65 36.17 -17.89
CA MET A 124 0.56 37.49 -17.26
C MET A 124 1.82 38.35 -17.52
N GLU A 125 3.02 37.76 -17.54
CA GLU A 125 4.26 38.43 -17.92
C GLU A 125 4.17 38.95 -19.36
N LYS A 126 3.73 38.12 -20.31
CA LYS A 126 3.52 38.55 -21.70
C LYS A 126 2.49 39.70 -21.82
N ALA A 127 1.41 39.64 -21.03
CA ALA A 127 0.42 40.72 -21.01
C ALA A 127 0.99 42.03 -20.44
N MET A 128 1.84 41.93 -19.40
CA MET A 128 2.58 43.07 -18.85
C MET A 128 3.55 43.67 -19.87
N GLU A 129 4.32 42.85 -20.59
CA GLU A 129 5.24 43.30 -21.64
C GLU A 129 4.49 43.98 -22.79
N THR A 130 3.38 43.40 -23.22
CA THR A 130 2.52 43.97 -24.28
C THR A 130 1.98 45.34 -23.86
N PHE A 131 1.47 45.45 -22.62
CA PHE A 131 1.02 46.73 -22.07
C PHE A 131 2.17 47.74 -22.01
N ARG A 132 3.34 47.32 -21.54
CA ARG A 132 4.53 48.19 -21.45
C ARG A 132 4.91 48.74 -22.82
N PHE A 133 4.99 47.87 -23.82
CA PHE A 133 5.31 48.25 -25.19
C PHE A 133 4.26 49.23 -25.73
N ALA A 134 2.98 48.89 -25.66
CA ALA A 134 1.91 49.78 -26.12
C ALA A 134 1.93 51.13 -25.38
N TRP A 135 2.13 51.13 -24.07
CA TRP A 135 2.15 52.35 -23.23
C TRP A 135 3.35 53.26 -23.54
N MET A 136 4.50 52.68 -23.90
CA MET A 136 5.71 53.41 -24.30
C MET A 136 5.61 53.91 -25.75
N THR A 137 5.15 53.07 -26.68
CA THR A 137 5.11 53.39 -28.12
C THR A 137 3.98 54.34 -28.47
N LEU A 138 2.82 54.25 -27.80
CA LEU A 138 1.68 55.16 -27.97
C LEU A 138 1.77 56.38 -27.05
N ALA A 139 2.96 56.71 -26.53
CA ALA A 139 3.15 57.90 -25.73
C ALA A 139 3.26 59.13 -26.65
N PRO A 140 2.42 60.16 -26.48
CA PRO A 140 2.61 61.45 -27.16
C PRO A 140 3.92 62.09 -26.72
N ALA A 141 4.49 62.98 -27.54
CA ALA A 141 5.76 63.62 -27.25
C ALA A 141 5.71 64.33 -25.89
N ALA A 142 6.83 64.38 -25.15
CA ALA A 142 6.86 64.95 -23.80
C ALA A 142 6.39 66.42 -23.75
N GLU A 143 6.52 67.13 -24.87
CA GLU A 143 6.13 68.53 -25.08
C GLU A 143 4.62 68.70 -25.29
N GLU A 144 3.90 67.66 -25.74
CA GLU A 144 2.45 67.67 -25.98
C GLU A 144 1.62 67.26 -24.75
N GLN A 145 2.29 66.80 -23.68
CA GLN A 145 1.63 66.26 -22.49
C GLN A 145 1.33 67.34 -21.45
N ASN A 146 0.08 67.38 -20.99
CA ASN A 146 -0.30 68.20 -19.84
C ASN A 146 0.35 67.69 -18.54
N GLU A 147 0.54 68.58 -17.55
CA GLU A 147 1.18 68.22 -16.27
C GLU A 147 0.45 67.07 -15.54
N ALA A 148 -0.89 67.07 -15.59
CA ALA A 148 -1.73 66.01 -15.04
C ALA A 148 -1.51 64.66 -15.74
N GLU A 149 -1.38 64.64 -17.07
CA GLU A 149 -1.12 63.43 -17.85
C GLU A 149 0.27 62.87 -17.57
N ARG A 150 1.27 63.75 -17.45
CA ARG A 150 2.63 63.37 -17.09
C ARG A 150 2.68 62.74 -15.70
N LYS A 151 1.94 63.30 -14.73
CA LYS A 151 1.81 62.73 -13.37
C LYS A 151 1.12 61.37 -13.41
N HIS A 152 0.01 61.23 -14.14
CA HIS A 152 -0.71 59.97 -14.28
C HIS A 152 0.16 58.88 -14.92
N ARG A 153 0.87 59.19 -16.02
CA ARG A 153 1.80 58.24 -16.69
C ARG A 153 2.92 57.77 -15.76
N LYS A 154 3.47 58.66 -14.92
CA LYS A 154 4.47 58.29 -13.90
C LYS A 154 3.88 57.33 -12.86
N GLU A 155 2.68 57.58 -12.36
CA GLU A 155 2.01 56.69 -11.39
C GLU A 155 1.71 55.31 -11.99
N ILE A 156 1.19 55.24 -13.21
CA ILE A 156 0.97 53.97 -13.92
C ILE A 156 2.29 53.21 -14.14
N GLN A 157 3.38 53.92 -14.48
CA GLN A 157 4.69 53.29 -14.65
C GLN A 157 5.25 52.75 -13.32
N LYS A 158 5.09 53.48 -12.21
CA LYS A 158 5.46 52.99 -10.87
C LYS A 158 4.65 51.73 -10.51
N LEU A 159 3.34 51.78 -10.74
CA LEU A 159 2.44 50.66 -10.48
C LEU A 159 2.83 49.44 -11.33
N HIS A 160 3.09 49.63 -12.62
CA HIS A 160 3.57 48.61 -13.55
C HIS A 160 4.85 47.94 -13.06
N ARG A 161 5.88 48.73 -12.67
CA ARG A 161 7.13 48.19 -12.12
C ARG A 161 6.90 47.38 -10.84
N SER A 162 6.07 47.89 -9.93
CA SER A 162 5.72 47.18 -8.70
C SER A 162 5.02 45.84 -8.98
N MET A 163 4.11 45.81 -9.96
CA MET A 163 3.42 44.59 -10.38
C MET A 163 4.35 43.59 -11.08
N ALA A 164 5.28 44.06 -11.92
CA ALA A 164 6.29 43.22 -12.55
C ALA A 164 7.17 42.51 -11.48
N SER A 165 7.68 43.27 -10.51
CA SER A 165 8.47 42.69 -9.41
C SER A 165 7.69 41.67 -8.56
N ARG A 166 6.36 41.84 -8.41
CA ARG A 166 5.50 40.85 -7.74
C ARG A 166 5.37 39.57 -8.57
N LEU A 167 5.23 39.67 -9.89
CA LEU A 167 5.19 38.49 -10.77
C LEU A 167 6.52 37.73 -10.74
N ASP A 168 7.65 38.44 -10.78
CA ASP A 168 8.98 37.83 -10.63
C ASP A 168 9.09 37.05 -9.30
N PHE A 169 8.63 37.66 -8.21
CA PHE A 169 8.58 36.99 -6.91
C PHE A 169 7.72 35.73 -6.95
N TYR A 170 6.52 35.78 -7.53
CA TYR A 170 5.64 34.61 -7.63
C TYR A 170 6.22 33.50 -8.48
N LYS A 171 6.92 33.83 -9.56
CA LYS A 171 7.63 32.86 -10.41
C LYS A 171 8.69 32.09 -9.63
N VAL A 172 9.54 32.81 -8.90
CA VAL A 172 10.57 32.18 -8.04
C VAL A 172 9.92 31.34 -6.95
N LYS A 173 8.85 31.85 -6.31
CA LYS A 173 8.09 31.12 -5.30
C LYS A 173 7.50 29.81 -5.84
N LEU A 174 6.85 29.86 -7.00
CA LEU A 174 6.23 28.69 -7.64
C LEU A 174 7.27 27.63 -8.01
N LYS A 175 8.42 28.05 -8.54
CA LYS A 175 9.54 27.14 -8.81
C LYS A 175 10.06 26.46 -7.53
N GLY A 176 10.16 27.22 -6.44
CA GLY A 176 10.50 26.67 -5.13
C GLY A 176 9.48 25.63 -4.65
N LEU A 177 8.18 25.94 -4.76
CA LEU A 177 7.09 25.03 -4.40
C LEU A 177 7.10 23.75 -5.24
N GLU A 178 7.36 23.85 -6.54
CA GLU A 178 7.48 22.68 -7.42
C GLU A 178 8.59 21.75 -6.96
N ASN A 179 9.78 22.28 -6.66
CA ASN A 179 10.89 21.48 -6.12
C ASN A 179 10.51 20.79 -4.80
N TYR A 180 9.84 21.51 -3.89
CA TYR A 180 9.39 20.92 -2.63
C TYR A 180 8.38 19.80 -2.83
N ILE A 181 7.41 19.99 -3.72
CA ILE A 181 6.41 18.97 -4.07
C ILE A 181 7.12 17.75 -4.65
N HIS A 182 8.02 17.95 -5.62
CA HIS A 182 8.78 16.87 -6.25
C HIS A 182 9.56 16.03 -5.21
N THR A 183 10.37 16.68 -4.38
CA THR A 183 11.13 15.97 -3.33
C THR A 183 10.22 15.26 -2.33
N THR A 184 9.08 15.85 -1.97
CA THR A 184 8.13 15.25 -1.02
C THR A 184 7.46 14.02 -1.62
N LEU A 185 7.11 14.05 -2.91
CA LEU A 185 6.54 12.90 -3.63
C LEU A 185 7.54 11.75 -3.78
N GLU A 186 8.80 12.05 -4.11
CA GLU A 186 9.85 11.03 -4.17
C GLU A 186 10.07 10.36 -2.82
N ARG A 187 10.10 11.14 -1.73
CA ARG A 187 10.19 10.60 -0.37
C ARG A 187 8.97 9.73 -0.01
N LEU A 188 7.76 10.19 -0.31
CA LEU A 188 6.53 9.40 -0.14
C LEU A 188 6.58 8.07 -0.90
N LYS A 189 7.11 8.08 -2.13
CA LYS A 189 7.27 6.88 -2.95
C LYS A 189 8.21 5.87 -2.29
N VAL A 190 9.37 6.33 -1.81
CA VAL A 190 10.32 5.48 -1.06
C VAL A 190 9.66 4.86 0.17
N GLN A 191 8.88 5.64 0.93
CA GLN A 191 8.17 5.12 2.11
C GLN A 191 7.11 4.08 1.75
N ARG A 192 6.37 4.30 0.66
CA ARG A 192 5.38 3.34 0.18
C ARG A 192 6.04 2.01 -0.25
N GLU A 193 7.16 2.08 -0.96
CA GLU A 193 7.93 0.90 -1.36
C GLU A 193 8.50 0.15 -0.13
N ALA A 194 9.00 0.87 0.86
CA ALA A 194 9.45 0.29 2.12
C ALA A 194 8.31 -0.43 2.85
N LEU A 195 7.11 0.19 2.94
CA LEU A 195 5.94 -0.42 3.56
C LEU A 195 5.50 -1.71 2.84
N TYR A 196 5.48 -1.72 1.51
CA TYR A 196 5.21 -2.94 0.72
C TYR A 196 6.22 -4.06 1.00
N ASN A 197 7.51 -3.71 1.14
CA ASN A 197 8.53 -4.70 1.49
C ASN A 197 8.31 -5.28 2.89
N ILE A 198 7.91 -4.45 3.87
CA ILE A 198 7.59 -4.91 5.23
C ILE A 198 6.37 -5.85 5.21
N MET A 199 5.31 -5.49 4.48
CA MET A 199 4.13 -6.34 4.31
C MET A 199 4.49 -7.71 3.72
N SER A 200 5.26 -7.73 2.63
CA SER A 200 5.68 -8.98 1.99
C SER A 200 6.52 -9.86 2.92
N GLN A 201 7.41 -9.26 3.74
CA GLN A 201 8.17 -10.01 4.75
C GLN A 201 7.28 -10.59 5.84
N ARG A 202 6.26 -9.85 6.29
CA ARG A 202 5.30 -10.31 7.30
C ARG A 202 4.45 -11.46 6.76
N GLU A 203 3.94 -11.35 5.53
CA GLU A 203 3.21 -12.42 4.85
C GLU A 203 4.07 -13.68 4.69
N ALA A 204 5.33 -13.54 4.28
CA ALA A 204 6.25 -14.67 4.17
C ALA A 204 6.46 -15.37 5.52
N ARG A 205 6.61 -14.61 6.61
CA ARG A 205 6.75 -15.17 7.96
C ARG A 205 5.48 -15.91 8.42
N LEU A 206 4.30 -15.33 8.19
CA LEU A 206 3.02 -15.97 8.50
C LEU A 206 2.84 -17.27 7.72
N ASN A 207 3.19 -17.28 6.43
CA ASN A 207 3.13 -18.50 5.61
C ASN A 207 4.05 -19.61 6.12
N LEU A 208 5.26 -19.25 6.61
CA LEU A 208 6.16 -20.22 7.23
C LEU A 208 5.61 -20.77 8.55
N GLU A 209 4.98 -19.93 9.36
CA GLU A 209 4.33 -20.35 10.62
C GLU A 209 3.14 -21.28 10.35
N ILE A 210 2.29 -20.93 9.38
CA ILE A 210 1.20 -21.79 8.91
C ILE A 210 1.75 -23.12 8.41
N ALA A 211 2.82 -23.13 7.61
CA ALA A 211 3.45 -24.37 7.13
C ALA A 211 3.98 -25.24 8.29
N GLY A 212 4.54 -24.61 9.33
CA GLY A 212 4.96 -25.29 10.55
C GLY A 212 3.79 -25.94 11.31
N GLU A 213 2.67 -25.24 11.43
CA GLU A 213 1.47 -25.76 12.10
C GLU A 213 0.79 -26.86 11.26
N GLN A 214 0.74 -26.70 9.93
CA GLN A 214 0.29 -27.75 9.01
C GLN A 214 1.14 -29.03 9.14
N ARG A 215 2.47 -28.88 9.31
CA ARG A 215 3.36 -30.01 9.58
C ARG A 215 3.01 -30.71 10.89
N ARG A 216 2.71 -29.96 11.96
CA ARG A 216 2.28 -30.54 13.25
C ARG A 216 0.96 -31.28 13.12
N ILE A 217 -0.01 -30.69 12.42
CA ILE A 217 -1.30 -31.33 12.13
C ILE A 217 -1.07 -32.63 11.34
N ALA A 218 -0.25 -32.61 10.29
CA ALA A 218 0.05 -33.80 9.50
C ALA A 218 0.70 -34.92 10.35
N HIS A 219 1.63 -34.58 11.25
CA HIS A 219 2.21 -35.56 12.18
C HIS A 219 1.17 -36.13 13.16
N ALA A 220 0.29 -35.29 13.70
CA ALA A 220 -0.80 -35.74 14.57
C ALA A 220 -1.78 -36.66 13.82
N SER A 221 -2.18 -36.28 12.60
CA SER A 221 -3.05 -37.09 11.71
C SER A 221 -2.41 -38.41 11.31
N LYS A 222 -1.08 -38.46 11.10
CA LYS A 222 -0.36 -39.72 10.84
C LYS A 222 -0.43 -40.65 12.05
N ARG A 223 -0.28 -40.12 13.27
CA ARG A 223 -0.43 -40.88 14.51
C ARG A 223 -1.86 -41.39 14.69
N ASP A 224 -2.85 -40.54 14.44
CA ASP A 224 -4.27 -40.92 14.51
C ASP A 224 -4.61 -42.01 13.48
N SER A 225 -4.06 -41.90 12.27
CA SER A 225 -4.17 -42.93 11.23
C SER A 225 -3.61 -44.28 11.68
N THR A 226 -2.53 -44.30 12.46
CA THR A 226 -2.00 -45.54 13.04
C THR A 226 -2.98 -46.15 14.04
N ALA A 227 -3.63 -45.35 14.90
CA ALA A 227 -4.66 -45.84 15.81
C ALA A 227 -5.92 -46.34 15.05
N MET A 228 -6.28 -45.69 13.95
CA MET A 228 -7.37 -46.15 13.10
C MET A 228 -7.06 -47.50 12.44
N LYS A 229 -5.80 -47.73 12.04
CA LYS A 229 -5.35 -49.03 11.51
C LYS A 229 -5.45 -50.14 12.56
N THR A 230 -5.10 -49.88 13.82
CA THR A 230 -5.20 -50.90 14.87
C THR A 230 -6.65 -51.26 15.19
N LEU A 231 -7.56 -50.28 15.20
CA LEU A 231 -8.99 -50.55 15.35
C LEU A 231 -9.55 -51.38 14.19
N SER A 232 -9.16 -51.06 12.95
CA SER A 232 -9.55 -51.84 11.77
C SER A 232 -9.03 -53.28 11.83
N LEU A 233 -7.82 -53.49 12.35
CA LEU A 233 -7.26 -54.83 12.53
C LEU A 233 -8.04 -55.63 13.58
N MET A 234 -8.39 -55.02 14.72
CA MET A 234 -9.24 -55.68 15.72
C MET A 234 -10.61 -56.06 15.13
N GLY A 235 -11.22 -55.16 14.34
CA GLY A 235 -12.46 -55.45 13.63
C GLY A 235 -12.33 -56.64 12.68
N ALA A 236 -11.25 -56.72 11.89
CA ALA A 236 -10.98 -57.83 10.98
C ALA A 236 -10.77 -59.17 11.70
N LEU A 237 -10.26 -59.15 12.93
CA LEU A 237 -10.09 -60.35 13.77
C LEU A 237 -11.42 -60.82 14.39
N PHE A 238 -12.24 -59.89 14.90
CA PHE A 238 -13.44 -60.26 15.64
C PHE A 238 -14.66 -60.52 14.76
N LEU A 239 -14.85 -59.77 13.66
CA LEU A 239 -16.03 -59.88 12.80
C LEU A 239 -16.33 -61.31 12.31
N PRO A 240 -15.36 -62.08 11.77
CA PRO A 240 -15.63 -63.42 11.24
C PRO A 240 -16.01 -64.40 12.35
N GLY A 241 -15.33 -64.32 13.50
CA GLY A 241 -15.64 -65.13 14.67
C GLY A 241 -17.02 -64.85 15.24
N THR A 242 -17.38 -63.58 15.42
CA THR A 242 -18.73 -63.21 15.90
C THR A 242 -19.83 -63.59 14.91
N TYR A 243 -19.61 -63.42 13.60
CA TYR A 243 -20.60 -63.77 12.58
C TYR A 243 -20.84 -65.28 12.55
N LEU A 244 -19.76 -66.08 12.50
CA LEU A 244 -19.87 -67.54 12.50
C LEU A 244 -20.46 -68.05 13.82
N ALA A 245 -20.07 -67.49 14.97
CA ALA A 245 -20.67 -67.84 16.26
C ALA A 245 -22.19 -67.63 16.26
N SER A 246 -22.68 -66.51 15.71
CA SER A 246 -24.12 -66.26 15.58
C SER A 246 -24.81 -67.26 14.65
N VAL A 247 -24.19 -67.61 13.51
CA VAL A 247 -24.77 -68.58 12.55
C VAL A 247 -24.85 -69.99 13.14
N PHE A 248 -23.79 -70.46 13.80
CA PHE A 248 -23.74 -71.78 14.42
C PHE A 248 -24.57 -71.86 15.72
N SER A 249 -24.74 -70.75 16.45
CA SER A 249 -25.61 -70.68 17.64
C SER A 249 -27.10 -70.80 17.31
N MET A 250 -27.53 -70.49 16.08
CA MET A 250 -28.94 -70.54 15.69
C MET A 250 -29.38 -71.91 15.16
N THR A 251 -28.46 -72.74 14.66
CA THR A 251 -28.85 -73.88 13.80
C THR A 251 -28.18 -75.22 14.09
N PHE A 252 -27.09 -75.30 14.88
CA PHE A 252 -26.24 -76.51 14.85
C PHE A 252 -25.90 -77.16 16.20
N PHE A 253 -26.05 -76.50 17.34
CA PHE A 253 -25.70 -77.09 18.65
C PHE A 253 -26.92 -77.65 19.39
N ASP A 254 -27.18 -78.95 19.22
CA ASP A 254 -28.16 -79.69 20.03
C ASP A 254 -27.50 -80.15 21.34
N PHE A 255 -27.80 -79.46 22.45
CA PHE A 255 -27.34 -79.83 23.78
C PHE A 255 -28.29 -80.89 24.35
N GLY A 256 -28.01 -82.15 24.07
CA GLY A 256 -28.78 -83.29 24.60
C GLY A 256 -28.91 -83.21 26.12
N LYS A 257 -30.14 -83.36 26.62
CA LYS A 257 -30.55 -83.08 28.02
C LYS A 257 -29.92 -83.97 29.11
N ASP A 258 -29.10 -84.96 28.78
CA ASP A 258 -28.62 -85.98 29.75
C ASP A 258 -27.11 -86.32 29.64
N ALA A 259 -26.26 -85.42 29.17
CA ALA A 259 -24.81 -85.65 29.10
C ALA A 259 -24.02 -84.65 29.95
N ASP A 260 -23.42 -85.14 31.04
CA ASP A 260 -22.33 -84.45 31.75
C ASP A 260 -20.99 -84.90 31.15
N PRO A 261 -20.16 -84.01 30.55
CA PRO A 261 -20.33 -82.57 30.44
C PRO A 261 -21.08 -82.15 29.16
N VAL A 262 -21.87 -81.08 29.27
CA VAL A 262 -22.67 -80.48 28.18
C VAL A 262 -21.77 -79.73 27.19
N ILE A 263 -21.05 -80.46 26.34
CA ILE A 263 -20.27 -79.90 25.22
C ILE A 263 -20.67 -80.67 23.96
N SER A 264 -21.11 -79.97 22.93
CA SER A 264 -21.42 -80.58 21.64
C SER A 264 -20.14 -81.14 20.98
N VAL A 265 -20.21 -82.37 20.48
CA VAL A 265 -19.08 -83.04 19.82
C VAL A 265 -18.62 -82.30 18.54
N GLU A 266 -19.52 -81.53 17.93
CA GLU A 266 -19.27 -80.78 16.69
C GLU A 266 -18.63 -79.40 16.89
N LEU A 267 -18.32 -79.00 18.13
CA LEU A 267 -17.66 -77.72 18.44
C LEU A 267 -16.34 -77.54 17.67
N TRP A 268 -15.67 -78.63 17.29
CA TRP A 268 -14.44 -78.57 16.49
C TRP A 268 -14.66 -78.04 15.06
N VAL A 269 -15.85 -78.23 14.47
CA VAL A 269 -16.20 -77.73 13.12
C VAL A 269 -16.22 -76.20 13.09
N TYR A 270 -16.68 -75.57 14.17
CA TYR A 270 -16.61 -74.12 14.33
C TYR A 270 -15.17 -73.61 14.24
N PHE A 271 -14.23 -74.24 14.97
CA PHE A 271 -12.81 -73.86 14.91
C PHE A 271 -12.18 -74.16 13.55
N ALA A 272 -12.54 -75.28 12.93
CA ALA A 272 -12.05 -75.71 11.62
C ALA A 272 -12.42 -74.73 10.49
N ILE A 273 -13.55 -74.02 10.60
CA ILE A 273 -13.99 -73.03 9.60
C ILE A 273 -13.58 -71.60 9.99
N THR A 274 -13.71 -71.24 11.26
CA THR A 274 -13.47 -69.87 11.73
C THR A 274 -12.01 -69.47 11.62
N VAL A 275 -11.07 -70.36 11.95
CA VAL A 275 -9.64 -70.07 11.91
C VAL A 275 -9.14 -69.80 10.47
N PRO A 276 -9.42 -70.64 9.46
CA PRO A 276 -9.01 -70.36 8.08
C PRO A 276 -9.64 -69.11 7.49
N VAL A 277 -10.93 -68.86 7.76
CA VAL A 277 -11.62 -67.66 7.25
C VAL A 277 -11.02 -66.40 7.85
N THR A 278 -10.78 -66.39 9.16
CA THR A 278 -10.12 -65.26 9.83
C THR A 278 -8.70 -65.05 9.31
N ALA A 279 -7.94 -66.13 9.12
CA ALA A 279 -6.60 -66.08 8.55
C ALA A 279 -6.59 -65.52 7.11
N LEU A 280 -7.58 -65.86 6.29
CA LEU A 280 -7.73 -65.32 4.94
C LEU A 280 -8.02 -63.81 4.95
N ILE A 281 -8.91 -63.34 5.83
CA ILE A 281 -9.29 -61.93 5.92
C ILE A 281 -8.12 -61.08 6.43
N VAL A 282 -7.45 -61.52 7.50
CA VAL A 282 -6.26 -60.84 8.03
C VAL A 282 -5.10 -60.90 7.03
N GLY A 283 -4.90 -62.04 6.36
CA GLY A 283 -3.90 -62.21 5.30
C GLY A 283 -4.13 -61.27 4.11
N ALA A 284 -5.37 -61.15 3.64
CA ALA A 284 -5.73 -60.22 2.58
C ALA A 284 -5.53 -58.75 3.01
N TRP A 285 -5.95 -58.39 4.22
CA TRP A 285 -5.78 -57.03 4.76
C TRP A 285 -4.30 -56.65 4.90
N THR A 286 -3.48 -57.53 5.50
CA THR A 286 -2.04 -57.30 5.67
C THR A 286 -1.32 -57.18 4.32
N PHE A 287 -1.70 -57.99 3.33
CA PHE A 287 -1.16 -57.89 1.97
C PHE A 287 -1.50 -56.56 1.30
N ILE A 288 -2.77 -56.13 1.39
CA ILE A 288 -3.22 -54.86 0.81
C ILE A 288 -2.59 -53.66 1.53
N ASP A 289 -2.55 -53.68 2.87
CA ASP A 289 -1.96 -52.59 3.66
C ASP A 289 -0.45 -52.50 3.40
N LYS A 290 0.28 -53.62 3.35
CA LYS A 290 1.72 -53.63 3.02
C LYS A 290 1.98 -53.06 1.62
N ARG A 291 1.18 -53.45 0.62
CA ARG A 291 1.30 -52.94 -0.75
C ARG A 291 0.97 -51.44 -0.84
N ARG A 292 -0.04 -50.96 -0.12
CA ARG A 292 -0.36 -49.53 -0.03
C ARG A 292 0.72 -48.73 0.71
N GLN A 293 1.29 -49.29 1.78
CA GLN A 293 2.37 -48.64 2.52
C GLN A 293 3.62 -48.44 1.66
N GLU A 294 3.97 -49.39 0.79
CA GLU A 294 5.10 -49.25 -0.13
C GLU A 294 4.87 -48.14 -1.17
N GLN A 295 3.63 -47.99 -1.65
CA GLN A 295 3.24 -46.89 -2.52
C GLN A 295 3.36 -45.54 -1.79
N HIS A 296 2.77 -45.42 -0.60
CA HIS A 296 2.82 -44.20 0.20
C HIS A 296 4.23 -43.83 0.67
N LYS A 297 5.12 -44.79 0.94
CA LYS A 297 6.53 -44.50 1.27
C LYS A 297 7.29 -43.88 0.10
N LYS A 298 6.99 -44.30 -1.15
CA LYS A 298 7.58 -43.69 -2.34
C LYS A 298 7.05 -42.27 -2.53
N ASP A 299 5.74 -42.10 -2.40
CA ASP A 299 5.10 -40.78 -2.49
C ASP A 299 5.63 -39.81 -1.41
N ASP A 300 5.78 -40.27 -0.15
CA ASP A 300 6.38 -39.51 0.95
C ASP A 300 7.84 -39.12 0.66
N ALA A 301 8.65 -40.06 0.15
CA ALA A 301 10.06 -39.80 -0.17
C ALA A 301 10.24 -38.84 -1.36
N ASP A 302 9.36 -38.91 -2.35
CA ASP A 302 9.34 -37.98 -3.47
C ASP A 302 8.86 -36.59 -3.05
N LEU A 303 7.90 -36.52 -2.12
CA LEU A 303 7.47 -35.26 -1.51
C LEU A 303 8.60 -34.60 -0.71
N GLU A 304 9.33 -35.36 0.12
CA GLU A 304 10.43 -34.86 0.93
C GLU A 304 11.58 -34.34 0.06
N LYS A 305 11.93 -35.06 -1.02
CA LYS A 305 12.90 -34.57 -2.02
C LYS A 305 12.45 -33.26 -2.70
N ASN A 306 11.16 -33.14 -3.01
CA ASN A 306 10.62 -31.93 -3.62
C ASN A 306 10.65 -30.74 -2.65
N ILE A 307 10.36 -30.97 -1.37
CA ILE A 307 10.46 -29.96 -0.31
C ILE A 307 11.90 -29.50 -0.13
N ASP A 308 12.86 -30.42 -0.02
CA ASP A 308 14.29 -30.10 0.11
C ASP A 308 14.82 -29.29 -1.08
N LYS A 309 14.36 -29.63 -2.28
CA LYS A 309 14.71 -28.89 -3.50
C LYS A 309 14.16 -27.46 -3.45
N MET A 310 12.88 -27.31 -3.07
CA MET A 310 12.24 -26.01 -2.92
C MET A 310 12.91 -25.16 -1.83
N GLU A 311 13.26 -25.73 -0.67
CA GLU A 311 13.95 -25.01 0.41
C GLU A 311 15.34 -24.51 -0.04
N LYS A 312 16.11 -25.36 -0.75
CA LYS A 312 17.40 -24.95 -1.34
C LYS A 312 17.24 -23.81 -2.35
N GLU A 313 16.20 -23.86 -3.18
CA GLU A 313 15.89 -22.79 -4.14
C GLU A 313 15.50 -21.48 -3.44
N ILE A 314 14.67 -21.54 -2.39
CA ILE A 314 14.28 -20.38 -1.58
C ILE A 314 15.50 -19.79 -0.86
N MET A 315 16.32 -20.63 -0.21
CA MET A 315 17.55 -20.21 0.47
C MET A 315 18.54 -19.56 -0.50
N PHE A 316 18.68 -20.11 -1.71
CA PHE A 316 19.51 -19.53 -2.76
C PHE A 316 18.97 -18.17 -3.22
N ALA A 317 17.65 -18.06 -3.45
CA ALA A 317 17.00 -16.82 -3.83
C ALA A 317 17.10 -15.73 -2.74
N LEU A 318 16.92 -16.11 -1.47
CA LEU A 318 17.09 -15.23 -0.32
C LEU A 318 18.54 -14.75 -0.19
N ARG A 319 19.53 -15.66 -0.27
CA ARG A 319 20.97 -15.32 -0.23
C ARG A 319 21.37 -14.39 -1.38
N LYS A 320 20.82 -14.59 -2.57
CA LYS A 320 21.03 -13.69 -3.72
C LYS A 320 20.46 -12.30 -3.47
N ARG A 321 19.28 -12.19 -2.85
CA ARG A 321 18.66 -10.90 -2.48
C ARG A 321 19.38 -10.19 -1.33
N THR A 322 19.87 -10.91 -0.32
CA THR A 322 20.64 -10.31 0.80
C THR A 322 22.03 -9.85 0.36
N MET A 323 22.74 -10.63 -0.47
CA MET A 323 24.04 -10.19 -1.02
C MET A 323 23.92 -8.94 -1.90
N SER A 324 22.80 -8.75 -2.60
CA SER A 324 22.54 -7.54 -3.40
C SER A 324 22.33 -6.28 -2.55
N LYS A 325 22.06 -6.40 -1.24
CA LYS A 325 21.84 -5.25 -0.34
C LYS A 325 23.05 -4.91 0.55
N ALA A 326 24.10 -5.74 0.56
CA ALA A 326 25.27 -5.53 1.44
C ALA A 326 26.27 -4.47 0.95
N ASN A 327 26.14 -3.94 -0.28
CA ASN A 327 27.07 -2.96 -0.83
C ASN A 327 26.42 -1.58 -1.01
N THR A 328 26.34 -0.78 0.06
CA THR A 328 26.15 0.67 -0.13
C THR A 328 26.83 1.57 0.90
N TRP A 329 27.51 1.06 1.93
CA TRP A 329 28.07 1.96 2.99
C TRP A 329 29.50 1.67 3.49
N ASN A 330 30.22 0.66 2.98
CA ASN A 330 31.57 0.33 3.48
C ASN A 330 32.69 0.36 2.42
N THR A 331 32.61 1.22 1.40
CA THR A 331 33.81 1.54 0.59
C THR A 331 34.47 2.78 1.18
N VAL A 332 35.30 2.57 2.21
CA VAL A 332 36.32 3.55 2.61
C VAL A 332 37.24 3.71 1.41
N SER A 333 37.19 4.86 0.74
CA SER A 333 38.15 5.21 -0.31
C SER A 333 39.56 5.21 0.30
N PRO A 334 40.56 4.53 -0.31
CA PRO A 334 41.92 4.62 0.19
C PRO A 334 42.44 6.05 0.02
N PRO A 335 43.24 6.58 0.97
CA PRO A 335 43.77 7.93 0.87
C PRO A 335 44.68 8.06 -0.37
N PRO A 336 44.72 9.24 -1.01
CA PRO A 336 45.62 9.47 -2.14
C PRO A 336 47.07 9.32 -1.66
N LYS A 337 47.85 8.56 -2.42
CA LYS A 337 49.28 8.36 -2.16
C LYS A 337 50.04 9.69 -2.33
N PRO A 338 51.11 9.90 -1.54
CA PRO A 338 51.87 11.15 -1.50
C PRO A 338 52.57 11.50 -2.81
#